data_AF-A0A2A3AGE1-F1
#
_entry.id   AF-A0A2A3AGE1-F1
#
_cell.length_a   1.000
_cell.length_b   1.000
_cell.length_c   1.000
_cell.angle_alpha   90.00
_cell.angle_beta   90.00
_cell.angle_gamma   90.00
#
_symmetry.space_group_name_H-M   'P 1'
#
loop_
_entity.id
_entity.type
_entity.pdbx_description
1 polymer ?
#
loop_
_entity_poly.entity_id
_entity_poly.type
_entity_poly.pdbx_seq_one_letter_code
_entity_poly.pdbx_strand_id
1 'polypeptide(L)'
;MRLIVMDEKKPYNQLPVLPEAASLSEALEIALAAMPWLSPADAGTVEMARTYARTLDAALNSPDAMATDPQTAIKALYAGPHLSKLLEQLGGTPAARGEFGKGSGVVVDPVEQTMSELEAKAEERRTRSSRSGKS
;
A
#
# COMPACT_ATOMS: atom_id res chain seq x y z
N MET A 1 11.21 -29.60 -8.40
CA MET A 1 11.03 -28.40 -9.24
C MET A 1 9.56 -28.34 -9.65
N ARG A 2 8.74 -27.60 -8.90
CA ARG A 2 7.30 -27.43 -9.19
C ARG A 2 7.10 -26.03 -9.77
N LEU A 3 6.62 -25.96 -11.01
CA LEU A 3 6.18 -24.72 -11.64
C LEU A 3 5.03 -24.11 -10.82
N ILE A 4 5.16 -22.81 -10.51
CA ILE A 4 4.01 -22.00 -10.11
C ILE A 4 3.35 -21.56 -11.42
N VAL A 5 2.25 -22.23 -11.76
CA VAL A 5 1.32 -21.76 -12.80
C VAL A 5 0.62 -20.53 -12.21
N MET A 6 0.74 -19.39 -12.90
CA MET A 6 -0.06 -18.22 -12.59
C MET A 6 -1.49 -18.50 -13.05
N ASP A 7 -2.39 -18.74 -12.09
CA ASP A 7 -3.80 -18.99 -12.36
C ASP A 7 -4.60 -17.69 -12.35
N GLU A 8 -5.38 -17.52 -13.40
CA GLU A 8 -6.17 -16.36 -13.74
C GLU A 8 -7.39 -16.26 -12.82
N LYS A 9 -7.63 -15.07 -12.24
CA LYS A 9 -8.89 -14.67 -11.58
C LYS A 9 -9.41 -15.62 -10.48
N LYS A 10 -8.87 -15.46 -9.27
CA LYS A 10 -9.52 -16.00 -8.06
C LYS A 10 -10.98 -15.53 -7.99
N PRO A 11 -11.96 -16.43 -7.78
CA PRO A 11 -13.36 -16.04 -7.61
C PRO A 11 -13.48 -15.11 -6.39
N TYR A 12 -14.38 -14.11 -6.46
CA TYR A 12 -14.62 -13.12 -5.38
C TYR A 12 -14.84 -13.73 -3.98
N ASN A 13 -15.19 -15.03 -3.92
CA ASN A 13 -15.40 -15.81 -2.70
C ASN A 13 -14.11 -16.31 -2.02
N GLN A 14 -12.92 -15.90 -2.48
CA GLN A 14 -11.63 -16.26 -1.86
C GLN A 14 -10.80 -15.03 -1.48
N LEU A 15 -11.41 -13.84 -1.41
CA LEU A 15 -10.75 -12.71 -0.78
C LEU A 15 -10.54 -13.04 0.71
N PRO A 16 -9.39 -12.69 1.29
CA PRO A 16 -9.19 -12.83 2.72
C PRO A 16 -10.33 -12.09 3.43
N VAL A 17 -11.11 -12.83 4.22
CA VAL A 17 -12.14 -12.23 5.07
C VAL A 17 -11.40 -11.37 6.08
N LEU A 18 -11.62 -10.04 6.02
CA LEU A 18 -11.09 -9.16 7.05
C LEU A 18 -11.70 -9.61 8.38
N PRO A 19 -10.90 -9.68 9.46
CA PRO A 19 -11.46 -9.97 10.77
C PRO A 19 -12.57 -8.95 11.08
N GLU A 20 -13.70 -9.45 11.53
CA GLU A 20 -14.81 -8.61 11.96
C GLU A 20 -14.37 -7.85 13.21
N ALA A 21 -14.41 -6.52 13.14
CA ALA A 21 -14.06 -5.64 14.26
C ALA A 21 -15.33 -4.96 14.78
N ALA A 22 -15.57 -5.03 16.09
CA ALA A 22 -16.74 -4.44 16.73
C ALA A 22 -16.60 -2.92 16.96
N SER A 23 -15.41 -2.35 16.76
CA SER A 23 -15.09 -0.93 16.96
C SER A 23 -13.93 -0.46 16.09
N LEU A 24 -13.76 0.86 15.92
CA LEU A 24 -12.57 1.42 15.28
C LEU A 24 -11.30 1.14 16.08
N SER A 25 -11.37 1.19 17.41
CA SER A 25 -10.21 0.87 18.27
C SER A 25 -9.76 -0.57 18.04
N GLU A 26 -10.68 -1.52 17.97
CA GLU A 26 -10.34 -2.91 17.67
C GLU A 26 -9.78 -3.08 16.25
N ALA A 27 -10.41 -2.43 15.26
CA ALA A 27 -9.91 -2.45 13.88
C ALA A 27 -8.49 -1.87 13.78
N LEU A 28 -8.20 -0.80 14.55
CA LEU A 28 -6.87 -0.21 14.63
C LEU A 28 -5.86 -1.16 15.24
N GLU A 29 -6.16 -1.83 16.36
CA GLU A 29 -5.21 -2.77 16.98
C GLU A 29 -4.92 -3.96 16.06
N ILE A 30 -5.92 -4.48 15.36
CA ILE A 30 -5.74 -5.51 14.32
C ILE A 30 -4.79 -5.00 13.23
N ALA A 31 -5.00 -3.78 12.75
CA ALA A 31 -4.14 -3.18 11.74
C ALA A 31 -2.71 -3.02 12.24
N LEU A 32 -2.51 -2.48 13.44
CA LEU A 32 -1.19 -2.30 14.07
C LEU A 32 -0.46 -3.63 14.28
N ALA A 33 -1.17 -4.68 14.70
CA ALA A 33 -0.62 -6.02 14.84
C ALA A 33 -0.12 -6.59 13.50
N ALA A 34 -0.69 -6.14 12.38
CA ALA A 34 -0.26 -6.51 11.03
C ALA A 34 0.88 -5.62 10.47
N MET A 35 1.44 -4.70 11.27
CA MET A 35 2.56 -3.82 10.88
C MET A 35 3.88 -4.24 11.55
N PRO A 36 4.52 -5.36 11.14
CA PRO A 36 5.75 -5.85 11.78
C PRO A 36 6.97 -4.92 11.62
N TRP A 37 6.87 -3.86 10.81
CA TRP A 37 7.93 -2.87 10.61
C TRP A 37 7.92 -1.72 11.63
N LEU A 38 6.90 -1.63 12.49
CA LEU A 38 6.85 -0.60 13.51
C LEU A 38 7.99 -0.75 14.52
N SER A 39 8.51 0.40 14.97
CA SER A 39 9.62 0.49 15.90
C SER A 39 9.23 1.32 17.14
N PRO A 40 10.05 1.30 18.21
CA PRO A 40 9.82 2.19 19.36
C PRO A 40 9.77 3.68 19.00
N ALA A 41 10.39 4.10 17.88
CA ALA A 41 10.33 5.48 17.42
C ALA A 41 8.91 5.90 16.97
N ASP A 42 8.06 4.94 16.62
CA ASP A 42 6.70 5.17 16.12
C ASP A 42 5.66 5.24 17.25
N ALA A 43 6.06 4.99 18.51
CA ALA A 43 5.16 4.85 19.65
C ALA A 43 4.25 6.08 19.84
N GLY A 44 4.77 7.30 19.65
CA GLY A 44 3.96 8.52 19.77
C GLY A 44 2.85 8.61 18.73
N THR A 45 3.15 8.25 17.49
CA THR A 45 2.19 8.22 16.38
C THR A 45 1.13 7.13 16.60
N VAL A 46 1.53 5.97 17.12
CA VAL A 46 0.62 4.88 17.49
C VAL A 46 -0.34 5.31 18.60
N GLU A 47 0.13 5.97 19.65
CA GLU A 47 -0.72 6.47 20.73
C GLU A 47 -1.69 7.57 20.28
N MET A 48 -1.27 8.43 19.36
CA MET A 48 -2.17 9.39 18.72
C MET A 48 -3.28 8.68 17.92
N ALA A 49 -2.93 7.66 17.13
CA ALA A 49 -3.90 6.89 16.37
C ALA A 49 -4.94 6.23 17.29
N ARG A 50 -4.48 5.62 18.39
CA ARG A 50 -5.34 5.05 19.45
C ARG A 50 -6.30 6.07 20.04
N THR A 51 -5.80 7.28 20.30
CA THR A 51 -6.61 8.36 20.87
C THR A 51 -7.72 8.81 19.92
N TYR A 52 -7.43 8.94 18.62
CA TYR A 52 -8.44 9.28 17.63
C TYR A 52 -9.45 8.15 17.38
N ALA A 53 -9.01 6.89 17.36
CA ALA A 53 -9.92 5.75 17.26
C ALA A 53 -10.92 5.72 18.43
N ARG A 54 -10.43 5.86 19.68
CA ARG A 54 -11.32 5.95 20.86
C ARG A 54 -12.27 7.14 20.81
N THR A 55 -11.82 8.28 20.30
CA THR A 55 -12.66 9.49 20.13
C THR A 55 -13.80 9.23 19.15
N LEU A 56 -13.50 8.54 18.04
CA LEU A 56 -14.51 8.16 17.04
C LEU A 56 -15.48 7.12 17.59
N ASP A 57 -14.99 6.10 18.29
CA ASP A 57 -15.86 5.10 18.93
C ASP A 57 -16.81 5.74 19.95
N ALA A 58 -16.31 6.66 20.78
CA ALA A 58 -17.14 7.37 21.75
C ALA A 58 -18.25 8.18 21.05
N ALA A 59 -17.92 8.85 19.95
CA ALA A 59 -18.86 9.64 19.16
C ALA A 59 -19.92 8.74 18.48
N LEU A 60 -19.50 7.64 17.85
CA LEU A 60 -20.39 6.68 17.18
C LEU A 60 -21.35 5.98 18.15
N ASN A 61 -20.91 5.71 19.38
CA ASN A 61 -21.73 5.11 20.42
C ASN A 61 -22.65 6.12 21.14
N SER A 62 -22.52 7.41 20.86
CA SER A 62 -23.28 8.47 21.51
C SER A 62 -23.86 9.48 20.49
N PRO A 63 -24.73 9.04 19.56
CA PRO A 63 -25.25 9.91 18.50
C PRO A 63 -26.06 11.09 19.07
N ASP A 64 -26.78 10.89 20.17
CA ASP A 64 -27.52 11.96 20.84
C ASP A 64 -26.58 13.03 21.40
N ALA A 65 -25.43 12.62 21.96
CA ALA A 65 -24.41 13.54 22.45
C ALA A 65 -23.82 14.38 21.30
N MET A 66 -23.64 13.80 20.12
CA MET A 66 -23.22 14.55 18.93
C MET A 66 -24.26 15.59 18.48
N ALA A 67 -25.55 15.30 18.67
CA ALA A 67 -26.63 16.24 18.33
C ALA A 67 -26.74 17.39 19.34
N THR A 68 -26.44 17.14 20.62
CA THR A 68 -26.61 18.12 21.70
C THR A 68 -25.33 18.88 22.07
N ASP A 69 -24.15 18.33 21.79
CA ASP A 69 -22.85 18.95 22.06
C ASP A 69 -22.04 19.15 20.76
N PRO A 70 -22.02 20.38 20.23
CA PRO A 70 -21.24 20.72 19.04
C PRO A 70 -19.75 20.39 19.17
N GLN A 71 -19.17 20.41 20.38
CA GLN A 71 -17.75 20.10 20.57
C GLN A 71 -17.45 18.63 20.32
N THR A 72 -18.33 17.73 20.72
CA THR A 72 -18.20 16.29 20.44
C THR A 72 -18.28 16.02 18.93
N ALA A 73 -19.22 16.65 18.23
CA ALA A 73 -19.35 16.53 16.78
C ALA A 73 -18.11 17.05 16.03
N ILE A 74 -17.60 18.22 16.44
CA ILE A 74 -16.37 18.80 15.89
C ILE A 74 -15.18 17.85 16.08
N LYS A 75 -14.95 17.37 17.31
CA LYS A 75 -13.82 16.45 17.60
C LYS A 75 -13.87 15.19 16.74
N ALA A 76 -15.05 14.59 16.58
CA ALA A 76 -15.24 13.42 15.74
C ALA A 76 -14.92 13.72 14.26
N LEU A 77 -15.40 14.86 13.74
CA LEU A 77 -15.15 15.29 12.36
C LEU A 77 -13.66 15.49 12.07
N TYR A 78 -12.90 16.03 13.04
CA TYR A 78 -11.46 16.19 12.92
C TYR A 78 -10.68 14.88 13.11
N ALA A 79 -11.15 13.98 13.98
CA ALA A 79 -10.45 12.73 14.29
C ALA A 79 -10.32 11.79 13.07
N GLY A 80 -11.34 11.70 12.22
CA GLY A 80 -11.34 10.81 11.06
C GLY A 80 -10.18 11.06 10.07
N PRO A 81 -10.06 12.28 9.49
CA PRO A 81 -8.96 12.62 8.59
C PRO A 81 -7.58 12.47 9.23
N HIS A 82 -7.44 12.85 10.51
CA HIS A 82 -6.16 12.73 11.20
C HIS A 82 -5.76 11.27 11.46
N LEU A 83 -6.71 10.40 11.81
CA LEU A 83 -6.46 8.96 11.97
C LEU A 83 -5.98 8.35 10.65
N SER A 84 -6.64 8.66 9.54
CA SER A 84 -6.22 8.20 8.21
C SER A 84 -4.79 8.65 7.87
N LYS A 85 -4.44 9.91 8.18
CA LYS A 85 -3.10 10.43 7.93
C LYS A 85 -2.03 9.76 8.78
N LEU A 86 -2.30 9.47 10.05
CA LEU A 86 -1.38 8.75 10.92
C LEU A 86 -1.14 7.33 10.42
N LEU A 87 -2.20 6.64 9.98
CA LEU A 87 -2.08 5.30 9.38
C LEU A 87 -1.24 5.32 8.10
N GLU A 88 -1.39 6.34 7.26
CA GLU A 88 -0.53 6.53 6.10
C GLU A 88 0.94 6.71 6.50
N GLN A 89 1.22 7.57 7.49
CA GLN A 89 2.57 7.81 8.00
C GLN A 89 3.22 6.56 8.61
N LEU A 90 2.42 5.69 9.23
CA LEU A 90 2.87 4.42 9.77
C LEU A 90 3.04 3.31 8.71
N GLY A 91 2.75 3.58 7.43
CA GLY A 91 2.77 2.54 6.39
C GLY A 91 1.56 1.59 6.45
N GLY A 92 0.52 1.93 7.20
CA GLY A 92 -0.68 1.11 7.38
C GLY A 92 -1.56 0.99 6.13
N THR A 93 -1.44 1.91 5.18
CA THR A 93 -2.21 1.87 3.93
C THR A 93 -1.43 1.18 2.80
N PRO A 94 -2.11 0.48 1.86
CA PRO A 94 -1.46 -0.10 0.68
C PRO A 94 -0.69 0.95 -0.15
N ALA A 95 -1.20 2.18 -0.21
CA ALA A 95 -0.55 3.30 -0.89
C ALA A 95 0.79 3.66 -0.23
N ALA A 96 0.82 3.77 1.09
CA ALA A 96 2.05 4.07 1.83
C ALA A 96 3.11 2.97 1.70
N ARG A 97 2.69 1.72 1.42
CA ARG A 97 3.60 0.59 1.15
C ARG A 97 4.00 0.45 -0.33
N GLY A 98 3.50 1.34 -1.20
CA GLY A 98 3.76 1.29 -2.65
C GLY A 98 3.13 0.09 -3.34
N GLU A 99 2.06 -0.49 -2.79
CA GLU A 99 1.39 -1.67 -3.36
C GLU A 99 0.63 -1.35 -4.66
N PHE A 100 0.22 -0.10 -4.85
CA PHE A 100 -0.45 0.35 -6.09
C PHE A 100 0.50 0.57 -7.29
N GLY A 101 1.80 0.31 -7.13
CA GLY A 101 2.81 0.44 -8.20
C GLY A 101 3.48 -0.87 -8.65
N LYS A 102 3.18 -2.00 -8.01
CA LYS A 102 3.87 -3.30 -8.26
C LYS A 102 3.10 -4.23 -9.20
N GLY A 103 2.34 -3.66 -10.15
CA GLY A 103 1.60 -4.39 -11.18
C GLY A 103 2.24 -4.28 -12.57
N SER A 104 2.91 -5.35 -13.01
CA SER A 104 3.22 -5.70 -14.42
C SER A 104 4.26 -4.89 -15.22
N GLY A 105 5.34 -4.43 -14.60
CA GLY A 105 6.55 -4.04 -15.34
C GLY A 105 7.68 -4.99 -14.99
N VAL A 106 8.18 -5.77 -15.94
CA VAL A 106 9.55 -6.26 -15.85
C VAL A 106 10.40 -5.01 -15.60
N VAL A 107 11.01 -4.90 -14.42
CA VAL A 107 12.02 -3.86 -14.18
C VAL A 107 13.22 -4.32 -14.98
N VAL A 108 13.22 -4.00 -16.27
CA VAL A 108 14.43 -4.08 -17.09
C VAL A 108 15.28 -2.91 -16.60
N ASP A 109 16.45 -3.20 -16.07
CA ASP A 109 17.41 -2.17 -15.72
C ASP A 109 17.64 -1.30 -16.98
N PRO A 110 17.42 0.03 -16.92
CA PRO A 110 17.63 0.92 -18.07
C PRO A 110 19.01 0.75 -18.70
N VAL A 111 20.01 0.38 -17.90
CA VAL A 111 21.38 0.11 -18.35
C VAL A 111 21.46 -1.20 -19.15
N GLU A 112 20.81 -2.27 -18.69
CA GLU A 112 20.77 -3.55 -19.41
C GLU A 112 20.05 -3.43 -20.76
N GLN A 113 18.95 -2.69 -20.79
CA GLN A 113 18.22 -2.43 -22.04
C GLN A 113 19.10 -1.68 -23.06
N THR A 114 19.81 -0.64 -22.59
CA THR A 114 20.68 0.18 -23.44
C THR A 114 21.87 -0.64 -23.98
N MET A 115 22.46 -1.50 -23.16
CA MET A 115 23.56 -2.37 -23.58
C MET A 115 23.10 -3.40 -24.63
N SER A 116 21.94 -4.02 -24.44
CA SER A 116 21.38 -4.97 -25.41
C SER A 116 21.07 -4.32 -26.77
N GLU A 117 20.58 -3.08 -26.78
CA GLU A 117 20.32 -2.34 -28.02
C GLU A 117 21.61 -1.97 -28.76
N LEU A 118 22.67 -1.60 -28.04
CA LEU A 118 23.97 -1.28 -28.63
C LEU A 118 24.64 -2.52 -29.23
N GLU A 119 24.52 -3.69 -28.59
CA GLU A 119 25.04 -4.96 -29.09
C GLU A 119 24.31 -5.40 -30.37
N ALA A 120 22.97 -5.34 -30.38
CA ALA A 120 22.17 -5.64 -31.57
C ALA A 120 22.54 -4.73 -32.75
N LYS A 121 22.71 -3.43 -32.49
CA LYS A 121 23.09 -2.44 -33.51
C LYS A 121 24.53 -2.59 -34.00
N ALA A 122 25.44 -3.09 -33.15
CA ALA A 122 26.80 -3.42 -33.54
C ALA A 122 26.85 -4.64 -34.47
N GLU A 123 26.02 -5.66 -34.22
CA GLU A 123 25.97 -6.88 -35.02
C GLU A 123 25.34 -6.65 -36.40
N GLU A 124 24.31 -5.79 -36.48
CA GLU A 124 23.75 -5.34 -37.76
C GLU A 124 24.77 -4.61 -38.65
N ARG A 125 25.69 -3.84 -38.04
CA ARG A 125 26.74 -3.13 -38.78
C ARG A 125 27.79 -4.09 -39.33
N ARG A 126 28.15 -5.13 -38.56
CA ARG A 126 29.08 -6.18 -38.99
C ARG A 126 28.53 -6.99 -40.15
N THR A 127 27.26 -7.39 -40.08
CA THR A 127 26.60 -8.18 -41.13
C THR A 127 26.29 -7.38 -42.40
N ARG A 128 26.07 -6.06 -42.28
CA ARG A 128 25.91 -5.18 -43.45
C ARG A 128 27.23 -4.90 -44.16
N SER A 129 28.34 -4.78 -43.41
CA SER A 129 29.69 -4.59 -43.98
C SER A 129 30.19 -5.82 -44.75
N SER A 130 29.87 -7.04 -44.31
CA SER A 130 30.28 -8.26 -45.00
C SER A 130 29.51 -8.54 -46.31
N ARG A 131 28.33 -7.94 -46.50
CA ARG A 131 27.52 -8.04 -47.73
C ARG A 131 27.89 -7.03 -48.81
N SER A 132 28.51 -5.90 -48.46
CA SER A 132 28.86 -4.83 -49.41
C SER A 132 30.26 -4.96 -50.04
N GLY A 133 31.06 -5.95 -49.63
CA GLY A 133 32.42 -6.19 -50.14
C GLY A 133 32.55 -7.22 -51.26
N LYS A 134 31.44 -7.66 -51.86
CA LYS A 134 31.41 -8.64 -52.97
C LYS A 134 30.61 -8.06 -54.15
N SER A 135 31.20 -7.08 -54.83
CA SER A 135 30.82 -6.66 -56.17
C SER A 135 32.07 -6.30 -56.95
#